data_AF-A0AAV4AGV0-F1
#
_entry.id   AF-A0AAV4AGV0-F1
#
_cell.length_a   1.000
_cell.length_b   1.000
_cell.length_c   1.000
_cell.angle_alpha   90.00
_cell.angle_beta   90.00
_cell.angle_gamma   90.00
#
_symmetry.space_group_name_H-M   'P 1'
#
loop_
_entity.id
_entity.type
_entity.pdbx_description
1 polymer ?
#
loop_
_entity_poly.entity_id
_entity_poly.type
_entity_poly.pdbx_seq_one_letter_code
_entity_poly.pdbx_strand_id
1 'polypeptide(L)'
;MKDTRRGAETLELLSESLLAINKCGLQGKFKIWCLQFMLIPKLLWPLLVYDICSTTVAIEANINKHTMKWLGFLRVFQTWQCTAKKQS
;
A
#
# COMPACT_ATOMS: atom_id res chain seq x y z
N MET A 1 -15.94 -21.22 2.57
CA MET A 1 -15.04 -20.12 2.19
C MET A 1 -14.07 -19.83 3.33
N LYS A 2 -12.86 -20.42 3.29
CA LYS A 2 -11.80 -20.20 4.30
C LYS A 2 -10.74 -19.20 3.79
N ASP A 3 -10.59 -19.09 2.48
CA ASP A 3 -9.54 -18.32 1.81
C ASP A 3 -9.74 -16.81 1.95
N THR A 4 -11.00 -16.35 1.99
CA THR A 4 -11.35 -14.94 2.22
C THR A 4 -10.95 -14.45 3.62
N ARG A 5 -11.00 -15.32 4.65
CA ARG A 5 -10.63 -14.93 6.03
C ARG A 5 -9.13 -14.65 6.16
N ARG A 6 -8.30 -15.49 5.54
CA ARG A 6 -6.83 -15.33 5.56
C ARG A 6 -6.35 -14.13 4.75
N GLY A 7 -7.05 -13.82 3.66
CA GLY A 7 -6.83 -12.57 2.93
C GLY A 7 -7.12 -11.33 3.79
N ALA A 8 -8.19 -11.36 4.58
CA ALA A 8 -8.54 -10.28 5.51
C ALA A 8 -7.50 -10.13 6.64
N GLU A 9 -7.03 -11.23 7.23
CA GLU A 9 -5.95 -11.23 8.24
C GLU A 9 -4.65 -10.61 7.68
N THR A 10 -4.33 -10.90 6.42
CA THR A 10 -3.16 -10.31 5.73
C THR A 10 -3.32 -8.80 5.52
N LEU A 11 -4.54 -8.32 5.24
CA LEU A 11 -4.85 -6.90 5.12
C LEU A 11 -4.78 -6.15 6.45
N GLU A 12 -5.16 -6.79 7.56
CA GLU A 12 -5.02 -6.21 8.90
C GLU A 12 -3.54 -6.06 9.28
N LEU A 13 -2.75 -7.14 9.10
CA LEU A 13 -1.30 -7.10 9.32
C LEU A 13 -0.61 -6.03 8.46
N LEU A 14 -1.04 -5.89 7.21
CA LEU A 14 -0.58 -4.83 6.31
C LEU A 14 -0.88 -3.44 6.87
N SER A 15 -2.10 -3.23 7.36
CA SER A 15 -2.54 -1.93 7.88
C SER A 15 -1.77 -1.56 9.14
N GLU A 16 -1.54 -2.51 10.05
CA GLU A 16 -0.75 -2.33 11.26
C GLU A 16 0.72 -1.99 10.96
N SER A 17 1.33 -2.73 10.03
CA SER A 17 2.72 -2.50 9.62
C SER A 17 2.90 -1.16 8.89
N LEU A 18 1.96 -0.75 8.04
CA LEU A 18 1.94 0.59 7.43
C LEU A 18 1.79 1.69 8.49
N LEU A 19 0.95 1.50 9.51
CA LEU A 19 0.79 2.41 10.64
C LEU A 19 2.10 2.54 11.44
N ALA A 20 2.80 1.43 11.68
CA ALA A 20 4.09 1.44 12.36
C ALA A 20 5.14 2.24 11.56
N ILE A 21 5.25 2.01 10.25
CA ILE A 21 6.16 2.77 9.37
C ILE A 21 5.79 4.25 9.34
N ASN A 22 4.48 4.56 9.35
CA ASN A 22 4.02 5.93 9.37
C ASN A 22 4.40 6.67 10.66
N LYS A 23 4.33 5.97 11.82
CA LYS A 23 4.72 6.49 13.14
C LYS A 23 6.22 6.74 13.28
N CYS A 24 7.06 5.98 12.56
CA CYS A 24 8.48 6.31 12.49
C CYS A 24 8.65 7.70 11.85
N GLY A 25 9.22 8.67 12.59
CA GLY A 25 9.47 10.05 12.13
C GLY A 25 10.53 10.18 11.02
N LEU A 26 10.70 9.14 10.20
CA LEU A 26 11.69 9.03 9.13
C LEU A 26 11.28 9.86 7.90
N GLN A 27 12.27 10.27 7.10
CA GLN A 27 12.01 10.91 5.80
C GLN A 27 11.28 9.94 4.86
N GLY A 28 10.43 10.46 3.96
CA GLY A 28 9.59 9.63 3.07
C GLY A 28 10.34 8.56 2.26
N LYS A 29 11.58 8.85 1.84
CA LYS A 29 12.46 7.89 1.14
C LYS A 29 12.80 6.64 1.97
N PHE A 30 13.05 6.81 3.27
CA PHE A 30 13.36 5.70 4.16
C PHE A 30 12.10 4.88 4.48
N LYS A 31 10.93 5.52 4.54
CA LYS A 31 9.65 4.80 4.67
C LYS A 31 9.37 3.89 3.49
N ILE A 32 9.65 4.36 2.26
CA ILE A 32 9.54 3.53 1.05
C ILE A 32 10.56 2.40 1.05
N TRP A 33 11.77 2.66 1.51
CA TRP A 33 12.77 1.60 1.64
C TRP A 33 12.30 0.50 2.61
N CYS A 34 11.77 0.87 3.78
CA CYS A 34 11.17 -0.09 4.72
C CYS A 34 9.98 -0.83 4.11
N LEU A 35 9.13 -0.14 3.33
CA LEU A 35 8.04 -0.75 2.59
C LEU A 35 8.55 -1.81 1.61
N GLN A 36 9.55 -1.48 0.80
CA GLN A 36 10.10 -2.37 -0.21
C GLN A 36 10.81 -3.59 0.40
N PHE A 37 11.60 -3.39 1.47
CA PHE A 37 12.47 -4.44 2.01
C PHE A 37 11.89 -5.20 3.22
N MET A 38 10.97 -4.62 3.99
CA MET A 38 10.30 -5.35 5.08
C MET A 38 8.91 -5.83 4.68
N LEU A 39 8.12 -4.99 4.02
CA LEU A 39 6.69 -5.27 3.84
C LEU A 39 6.44 -6.22 2.67
N ILE A 40 7.10 -6.00 1.52
CA ILE A 40 6.97 -6.88 0.35
C ILE A 40 7.33 -8.33 0.66
N PRO A 41 8.48 -8.68 1.27
CA PRO A 41 8.78 -10.07 1.57
C PRO A 41 7.80 -10.69 2.59
N LYS A 42 7.27 -9.90 3.53
CA LYS A 42 6.23 -10.34 4.46
C LYS A 42 4.89 -10.64 3.79
N LEU A 43 4.57 -9.91 2.72
CA LEU A 43 3.35 -10.12 1.92
C LEU A 43 3.52 -11.19 0.85
N LEU A 44 4.71 -11.30 0.26
CA LEU A 44 5.03 -12.26 -0.78
C LEU A 44 4.84 -13.69 -0.30
N TRP A 45 5.19 -13.97 0.97
CA TRP A 45 5.02 -15.30 1.56
C TRP A 45 3.55 -15.77 1.57
N PRO A 46 2.59 -15.04 2.17
CA PRO A 46 1.17 -15.43 2.11
C PRO A 46 0.60 -15.37 0.68
N LEU A 47 1.07 -14.46 -0.18
CA LEU A 47 0.66 -14.39 -1.59
C LEU A 47 1.09 -15.62 -2.40
N LEU A 48 2.26 -16.19 -2.11
CA LEU A 48 2.76 -17.39 -2.78
C LEU A 48 2.06 -18.67 -2.28
N VAL A 49 1.67 -18.68 -0.99
CA VAL A 49 0.99 -19.83 -0.36
C VAL A 49 -0.50 -19.88 -0.74
N TYR A 50 -1.12 -18.74 -0.99
CA TYR A 50 -2.52 -18.65 -1.33
C TYR A 50 -2.66 -17.84 -2.63
N ASP A 51 -3.00 -18.51 -3.72
CA ASP A 51 -3.21 -17.92 -5.06
C ASP A 51 -4.44 -16.98 -5.07
N ILE A 52 -4.36 -15.87 -4.32
CA ILE A 52 -5.47 -14.95 -4.06
C ILE A 52 -5.25 -13.69 -4.90
N CYS A 53 -5.49 -13.80 -6.21
CA CYS A 53 -5.43 -12.67 -7.15
C CYS A 53 -6.25 -11.44 -6.70
N SER A 54 -7.41 -11.64 -6.06
CA SER A 54 -8.30 -10.53 -5.68
C SER A 54 -7.83 -9.73 -4.45
N THR A 55 -7.00 -10.30 -3.57
CA THR A 55 -6.51 -9.60 -2.39
C THR A 55 -5.24 -8.80 -2.70
N THR A 56 -4.43 -9.25 -3.68
CA THR A 56 -3.23 -8.55 -4.15
C THR A 56 -3.53 -7.11 -4.59
N VAL A 57 -4.57 -6.92 -5.40
CA VAL A 57 -4.92 -5.58 -5.91
C VAL A 57 -5.35 -4.63 -4.80
N ALA A 58 -6.02 -5.13 -3.76
CA ALA A 58 -6.42 -4.34 -2.60
C ALA A 58 -5.22 -3.97 -1.73
N ILE A 59 -4.29 -4.91 -1.55
CA ILE A 59 -3.01 -4.70 -0.85
C ILE A 59 -2.18 -3.61 -1.56
N GLU A 60 -1.99 -3.74 -2.87
CA GLU A 60 -1.21 -2.81 -3.69
C GLU A 60 -1.82 -1.41 -3.69
N ALA A 61 -3.15 -1.30 -3.84
CA ALA A 61 -3.84 -0.01 -3.78
C ALA A 61 -3.65 0.70 -2.43
N ASN A 62 -3.67 -0.06 -1.33
CA ASN A 62 -3.51 0.49 0.02
C ASN A 62 -2.07 0.95 0.26
N ILE A 63 -1.09 0.16 -0.18
CA ILE A 63 0.34 0.51 -0.19
C ILE A 63 0.57 1.79 -1.00
N ASN A 64 0.05 1.85 -2.22
CA ASN A 64 0.26 2.98 -3.12
C ASN A 64 -0.32 4.28 -2.54
N LYS A 65 -1.49 4.22 -1.88
CA LYS A 65 -2.08 5.36 -1.18
C LYS A 65 -1.16 5.91 -0.08
N HIS A 66 -0.53 5.03 0.71
CA HIS A 66 0.40 5.44 1.77
C HIS A 66 1.71 5.99 1.20
N THR A 67 2.26 5.35 0.17
CA THR A 67 3.46 5.81 -0.54
C THR A 67 3.27 7.20 -1.14
N MET A 68 2.16 7.43 -1.83
CA MET A 68 1.82 8.74 -2.41
C MET A 68 1.65 9.82 -1.34
N LYS A 69 1.13 9.45 -0.16
CA LYS A 69 1.02 10.36 1.00
C LYS A 69 2.40 10.71 1.57
N TRP A 70 3.30 9.73 1.69
CA TRP A 70 4.66 9.94 2.18
C TRP A 70 5.55 10.73 1.22
N LEU A 71 5.34 10.58 -0.08
CA LEU A 71 6.02 11.36 -1.12
C LEU A 71 5.43 12.76 -1.31
N GLY A 72 4.29 13.07 -0.70
CA GLY A 72 3.55 14.32 -0.94
C GLY A 72 2.96 14.44 -2.35
N PHE A 73 3.07 13.39 -3.17
CA PHE A 73 2.70 13.37 -4.59
C PHE A 73 1.18 13.46 -4.83
N LEU A 74 0.39 13.06 -3.83
CA LEU A 74 -1.08 13.11 -3.87
C LEU A 74 -1.63 14.53 -4.13
N ARG A 75 -0.94 15.58 -3.68
CA ARG A 75 -1.36 16.98 -3.95
C ARG A 75 -1.14 17.41 -5.39
N VAL A 76 -0.04 16.97 -5.99
CA VAL A 76 0.28 17.29 -7.39
C VAL A 76 -0.65 16.50 -8.32
N PHE A 77 -0.85 15.20 -8.07
CA PHE A 77 -1.68 14.38 -8.94
C PHE A 77 -3.16 14.85 -9.03
N GLN A 78 -3.71 15.35 -7.92
CA GLN A 78 -5.10 15.83 -7.91
C GLN A 78 -5.30 17.13 -8.69
N THR A 79 -4.29 18.02 -8.72
CA THR A 79 -4.36 19.23 -9.55
C THR A 79 -4.28 18.89 -11.04
N TRP A 80 -3.46 17.91 -11.43
CA TRP A 80 -3.40 17.39 -12.82
C TRP A 80 -4.72 16.75 -13.28
N GLN A 81 -5.41 16.02 -12.39
CA GLN A 81 -6.76 15.47 -12.67
C GLN A 81 -7.80 16.59 -12.84
N CYS A 82 -7.74 17.63 -12.01
CA CYS A 82 -8.64 18.80 -12.13
C CYS A 82 -8.40 19.61 -13.41
N THR A 83 -7.16 19.71 -13.90
CA THR A 83 -6.87 20.37 -15.19
C THR A 83 -7.31 19.51 -16.38
N ALA A 84 -7.13 18.19 -16.31
CA ALA A 84 -7.53 17.27 -17.38
C ALA A 84 -9.05 17.21 -17.58
N LYS A 85 -9.85 17.31 -16.50
CA LYS A 85 -11.32 17.38 -16.58
C LYS A 85 -11.87 18.72 -17.10
N LYS A 86 -11.06 19.77 -17.14
CA LYS A 86 -11.48 21.11 -17.57
C LYS A 86 -11.33 21.35 -19.08
N GLN A 87 -10.75 20.38 -19.79
CA GLN A 87 -10.49 20.40 -21.24
C GLN A 87 -11.33 19.39 -22.04
N SER A 88 -12.27 18.70 -21.39
CA SER A 88 -13.26 17.83 -22.03
C SER A 88 -14.64 18.47 -22.01
#